data_AF-A0A7Y4QHL7-F1
#
_entry.id   AF-A0A7Y4QHL7-F1
#
_cell.length_a   1.000
_cell.length_b   1.000
_cell.length_c   1.000
_cell.angle_alpha   90.00
_cell.angle_beta   90.00
_cell.angle_gamma   90.00
#
_symmetry.space_group_name_H-M   'P 1'
#
loop_
_entity.id
_entity.type
_entity.pdbx_description
1 polymer ?
#
loop_
_entity_poly.entity_id
_entity_poly.type
_entity_poly.pdbx_seq_one_letter_code
_entity_poly.pdbx_strand_id
1 'polypeptide(L)'
;MKRQRLVSQGSLSRMFQEAAESWKRQDYQQTIETLERAGRMDPANASIQLDLARAHGLRYDYASAEQCLEKAVRVSVKKADVLAEAGRRCQEFGSYDLARRYFERAANEFQVPGSKFQVELGTLVALAELNERHAQLEQAIELAERALSLDPTHSPTRLVRARLDRLSGRLPEAEARVREVLKGGDTDPWRRARGWYELGEILDRQAHYDEAFEAFLEAKALVRPLAMNHAATLRGIQARVREMEDTITAGVLERWAAASDALQPRRRFAILCGHPRSGTTLLEQVLDSHPEIISAEETHILHDEAYLPLSKGFPTEASLLEVLESAPASLLKQSRNDYFRFTELYLGKTLGDKMLVDKNPALNVLIPAAARIFPEAKFLIALRDPRDVCLSCFMQPLTPNPVSSAYLSLDGTVTQYLSVMGFWRTILPRLRNPFLEVRYEELVEDMEGVSRRALEFLGMAWDDRVMRFDEHARSKPLRSPSYAEVTKPVSRRAIGRWQNYRCHLEPYLEKLQPMIKALGYD
;
A
#
# COMPACT_ATOMS: atom_id res chain seq x y z
N MET A 1 -40.43 -32.51 21.52
CA MET A 1 -39.29 -32.11 22.38
C MET A 1 -38.10 -31.71 21.52
N LYS A 2 -37.91 -30.39 21.30
CA LYS A 2 -36.71 -29.86 20.64
C LYS A 2 -35.56 -29.83 21.67
N ARG A 3 -34.47 -30.54 21.41
CA ARG A 3 -33.20 -30.37 22.15
C ARG A 3 -32.68 -28.96 21.87
N GLN A 4 -32.96 -28.00 22.76
CA GLN A 4 -32.11 -26.82 22.91
C GLN A 4 -30.74 -27.34 23.36
N ARG A 5 -29.75 -27.37 22.46
CA ARG A 5 -28.36 -27.51 22.86
C ARG A 5 -28.03 -26.28 23.71
N LEU A 6 -28.00 -26.46 25.03
CA LEU A 6 -27.31 -25.56 25.95
C LEU A 6 -25.84 -25.50 25.52
N VAL A 7 -25.53 -24.55 24.65
CA VAL A 7 -24.14 -24.17 24.37
C VAL A 7 -23.61 -23.59 25.68
N SER A 8 -22.62 -24.24 26.29
CA SER A 8 -22.01 -23.67 27.49
C SER A 8 -21.33 -22.37 27.07
N GLN A 9 -21.74 -21.23 27.64
CA GLN A 9 -21.13 -19.92 27.33
C GLN A 9 -19.59 -19.93 27.46
N GLY A 10 -19.04 -20.81 28.31
CA GLY A 10 -17.60 -21.01 28.48
C GLY A 10 -16.89 -21.70 27.29
N SER A 11 -17.61 -22.32 26.35
CA SER A 11 -17.01 -22.88 25.12
C SER A 11 -16.80 -21.81 24.04
N LEU A 12 -17.82 -20.97 23.79
CA LEU A 12 -17.74 -19.87 22.84
C LEU A 12 -16.73 -18.80 23.28
N SER A 13 -16.71 -18.47 24.58
CA SER A 13 -15.73 -17.53 25.14
C SER A 13 -14.28 -17.97 24.92
N ARG A 14 -13.99 -19.27 25.13
CA ARG A 14 -12.66 -19.85 24.86
C ARG A 14 -12.28 -19.76 23.38
N MET A 15 -13.22 -20.00 22.47
CA MET A 15 -12.97 -19.85 21.02
C MET A 15 -12.67 -18.40 20.64
N PHE A 16 -13.33 -17.42 21.24
CA PHE A 16 -13.00 -16.01 20.98
C PHE A 16 -11.64 -15.61 21.51
N GLN A 17 -11.24 -16.14 22.67
CA GLN A 17 -9.88 -15.94 23.20
C GLN A 17 -8.82 -16.56 22.27
N GLU A 18 -9.03 -17.82 21.85
CA GLU A 18 -8.17 -18.51 20.89
C GLU A 18 -8.06 -17.73 19.57
N ALA A 19 -9.19 -17.30 19.00
CA ALA A 19 -9.21 -16.51 17.77
C ALA A 19 -8.47 -15.17 17.93
N ALA A 20 -8.61 -14.50 19.07
CA ALA A 20 -7.93 -13.24 19.37
C ALA A 20 -6.41 -13.43 19.58
N GLU A 21 -5.98 -14.56 20.15
CA GLU A 21 -4.55 -14.90 20.27
C GLU A 21 -3.94 -15.19 18.90
N SER A 22 -4.61 -15.99 18.07
CA SER A 22 -4.20 -16.23 16.67
C SER A 22 -4.13 -14.91 15.90
N TRP A 23 -5.12 -14.02 16.08
CA TRP A 23 -5.13 -12.70 15.45
C TRP A 23 -3.92 -11.85 15.86
N LYS A 24 -3.56 -11.83 17.15
CA LYS A 24 -2.37 -11.11 17.64
C LYS A 24 -1.08 -11.63 17.03
N ARG A 25 -1.02 -12.93 16.74
CA ARG A 25 0.09 -13.57 16.01
C ARG A 25 -0.01 -13.41 14.49
N GLN A 26 -1.04 -12.73 13.99
CA GLN A 26 -1.36 -12.60 12.55
C GLN A 26 -1.59 -13.95 11.85
N ASP A 27 -1.93 -14.99 12.61
CA ASP A 27 -2.32 -16.29 12.06
C ASP A 27 -3.80 -16.28 11.68
N TYR A 28 -4.09 -15.61 10.56
CA TYR A 28 -5.45 -15.47 10.06
C TYR A 28 -6.07 -16.82 9.64
N GLN A 29 -5.27 -17.85 9.31
CA GLN A 29 -5.80 -19.18 9.02
C GLN A 29 -6.46 -19.77 10.27
N GLN A 30 -5.71 -19.78 11.37
CA GLN A 30 -6.19 -20.33 12.63
C GLN A 30 -7.37 -19.50 13.17
N THR A 31 -7.34 -18.19 12.97
CA THR A 31 -8.50 -17.33 13.30
C THR A 31 -9.74 -17.74 12.51
N ILE A 32 -9.64 -17.95 11.19
CA ILE A 32 -10.77 -18.37 10.35
C ILE A 32 -11.35 -19.69 10.86
N GLU A 33 -10.53 -20.73 11.03
CA GLU A 33 -10.98 -22.05 11.47
C GLU A 33 -11.67 -22.01 12.85
N THR A 34 -11.17 -21.15 13.74
CA THR A 34 -11.75 -20.96 15.07
C THR A 34 -13.07 -20.21 15.02
N LEU A 35 -13.15 -19.14 14.24
CA LEU A 35 -14.38 -18.37 14.08
C LEU A 35 -15.46 -19.13 13.28
N GLU A 36 -15.10 -20.00 12.35
CA GLU A 36 -16.05 -20.90 11.67
C GLU A 36 -16.68 -21.89 12.65
N ARG A 37 -15.87 -22.47 13.56
CA ARG A 37 -16.38 -23.32 14.64
C ARG A 37 -17.33 -22.53 15.55
N ALA A 38 -16.97 -21.30 15.94
CA ALA A 38 -17.83 -20.42 16.73
C ALA A 38 -19.14 -20.07 15.98
N GLY A 39 -19.07 -19.77 14.68
CA GLY A 39 -20.21 -19.45 13.84
C GLY A 39 -21.17 -20.63 13.61
N ARG A 40 -20.70 -21.88 13.73
CA ARG A 40 -21.59 -23.06 13.78
C ARG A 40 -22.36 -23.16 15.09
N MET A 41 -21.84 -22.61 16.17
CA MET A 41 -22.45 -22.63 17.51
C MET A 41 -23.41 -21.45 17.72
N ASP A 42 -23.15 -20.31 17.07
CA ASP A 42 -24.01 -19.12 17.09
C ASP A 42 -24.23 -18.55 15.66
N PRO A 43 -25.07 -19.19 14.83
CA PRO A 43 -25.23 -18.83 13.42
C PRO A 43 -25.85 -17.45 13.15
N ALA A 44 -26.53 -16.87 14.15
CA ALA A 44 -27.20 -15.57 14.04
C ALA A 44 -26.31 -14.38 14.46
N ASN A 45 -25.06 -14.65 14.84
CA ASN A 45 -24.16 -13.62 15.32
C ASN A 45 -23.45 -12.88 14.19
N ALA A 46 -23.91 -11.66 13.90
CA ALA A 46 -23.33 -10.80 12.88
C ALA A 46 -21.84 -10.45 13.15
N SER A 47 -21.44 -10.35 14.42
CA SER A 47 -20.04 -10.01 14.78
C SER A 47 -19.08 -11.10 14.33
N ILE A 48 -19.43 -12.37 14.54
CA ILE A 48 -18.60 -13.50 14.07
C ILE A 48 -18.41 -13.45 12.55
N GLN A 49 -19.48 -13.11 11.82
CA GLN A 49 -19.42 -13.01 10.37
C GLN A 49 -18.58 -11.82 9.90
N LEU A 50 -18.64 -10.68 10.59
CA LEU A 50 -17.77 -9.52 10.31
C LEU A 50 -16.30 -9.81 10.61
N ASP A 51 -15.99 -10.56 11.67
CA ASP A 51 -14.62 -10.95 12.01
C ASP A 51 -14.07 -12.02 11.07
N LEU A 52 -14.90 -12.99 10.63
CA LEU A 52 -14.56 -13.92 9.55
C LEU A 52 -14.26 -13.17 8.25
N ALA A 53 -15.14 -12.24 7.86
CA ALA A 53 -14.93 -11.44 6.66
C ALA A 53 -13.61 -10.67 6.70
N ARG A 54 -13.30 -10.08 7.85
CA ARG A 54 -12.04 -9.38 8.08
C ARG A 54 -10.83 -10.32 7.94
N ALA A 55 -10.89 -11.52 8.51
CA ALA A 55 -9.82 -12.51 8.42
C ALA A 55 -9.59 -13.01 6.98
N HIS A 56 -10.67 -13.34 6.25
CA HIS A 56 -10.59 -13.70 4.83
C HIS A 56 -10.04 -12.55 3.98
N GLY A 57 -10.51 -11.33 4.22
CA GLY A 57 -10.07 -10.14 3.49
C GLY A 57 -8.59 -9.83 3.67
N LEU A 58 -8.05 -9.98 4.89
CA LEU A 58 -6.61 -9.81 5.17
C LEU A 58 -5.74 -10.90 4.54
N ARG A 59 -6.34 -12.02 4.12
CA ARG A 59 -5.71 -13.07 3.30
C ARG A 59 -6.01 -12.94 1.81
N TYR A 60 -6.55 -11.78 1.39
CA TYR A 60 -6.90 -11.48 0.00
C TYR A 60 -8.02 -12.35 -0.59
N ASP A 61 -8.71 -13.17 0.20
CA ASP A 61 -9.88 -13.94 -0.24
C ASP A 61 -11.16 -13.08 -0.14
N TYR A 62 -11.27 -12.13 -1.07
CA TYR A 62 -12.36 -11.16 -1.09
C TYR A 62 -13.73 -11.81 -1.37
N ALA A 63 -13.75 -12.94 -2.08
CA ALA A 63 -14.98 -13.67 -2.36
C ALA A 63 -15.59 -14.27 -1.07
N SER A 64 -14.77 -14.97 -0.27
CA SER A 64 -15.21 -15.49 1.02
C SER A 64 -15.51 -14.36 2.02
N ALA A 65 -14.75 -13.27 1.97
CA ALA A 65 -15.02 -12.09 2.79
C ALA A 65 -16.42 -11.51 2.49
N GLU A 66 -16.77 -11.33 1.21
CA GLU A 66 -18.08 -10.82 0.80
C GLU A 66 -19.22 -11.76 1.20
N GLN A 67 -19.04 -13.08 1.09
CA GLN A 67 -20.04 -14.05 1.57
C GLN A 67 -20.34 -13.90 3.07
N CYS A 68 -19.28 -13.71 3.87
CA CYS A 68 -19.40 -13.49 5.30
C CYS A 68 -20.10 -12.14 5.60
N LEU A 69 -19.74 -11.07 4.90
CA LEU A 69 -20.39 -9.76 5.04
C LEU A 69 -21.89 -9.83 4.71
N GLU A 70 -22.28 -10.47 3.61
CA GLU A 70 -23.69 -10.64 3.24
C GLU A 70 -24.47 -11.50 4.25
N LYS A 71 -23.80 -12.47 4.89
CA LYS A 71 -24.41 -13.23 5.98
C LYS A 71 -24.58 -12.36 7.23
N ALA A 72 -23.61 -11.51 7.56
CA ALA A 72 -23.73 -10.53 8.65
C ALA A 72 -24.92 -9.58 8.44
N VAL A 73 -25.09 -9.06 7.23
CA VAL A 73 -26.20 -8.19 6.86
C VAL A 73 -27.54 -8.92 6.98
N ARG A 74 -27.63 -10.17 6.51
CA ARG A 74 -28.86 -10.98 6.58
C ARG A 74 -29.34 -11.26 7.99
N VAL A 75 -28.45 -11.52 8.94
CA VAL A 75 -28.81 -11.88 10.31
C VAL A 75 -28.98 -10.67 11.23
N SER A 76 -28.61 -9.47 10.78
CA SER A 76 -28.70 -8.25 11.58
C SER A 76 -30.10 -7.62 11.53
N VAL A 77 -30.58 -7.18 12.71
CA VAL A 77 -31.78 -6.34 12.84
C VAL A 77 -31.47 -4.89 12.45
N LYS A 78 -30.25 -4.42 12.68
CA LYS A 78 -29.79 -3.05 12.34
C LYS A 78 -28.98 -3.10 11.05
N LYS A 79 -29.69 -3.13 9.92
CA LYS A 79 -29.05 -3.27 8.60
C LYS A 79 -28.07 -2.15 8.30
N ALA A 80 -28.47 -0.90 8.51
CA ALA A 80 -27.64 0.27 8.21
C ALA A 80 -26.31 0.27 9.00
N ASP A 81 -26.36 -0.02 10.30
CA ASP A 81 -25.17 -0.12 11.17
C ASP A 81 -24.20 -1.21 10.70
N VAL A 82 -24.72 -2.40 10.34
CA VAL A 82 -23.90 -3.53 9.88
C VAL A 82 -23.37 -3.32 8.48
N LEU A 83 -24.10 -2.67 7.59
CA LEU A 83 -23.60 -2.27 6.27
C LEU A 83 -22.46 -1.27 6.39
N ALA A 84 -22.58 -0.26 7.27
CA ALA A 84 -21.50 0.68 7.53
C ALA A 84 -20.28 0.01 8.16
N GLU A 85 -20.48 -0.96 9.07
CA GLU A 85 -19.38 -1.75 9.63
C GLU A 85 -18.72 -2.66 8.57
N ALA A 86 -19.50 -3.29 7.69
CA ALA A 86 -18.98 -4.07 6.57
C ALA A 86 -18.10 -3.20 5.66
N GLY A 87 -18.55 -1.99 5.34
CA GLY A 87 -17.76 -1.00 4.61
C GLY A 87 -16.42 -0.67 5.29
N ARG A 88 -16.43 -0.45 6.61
CA ARG A 88 -15.21 -0.23 7.41
C ARG A 88 -14.26 -1.42 7.35
N ARG A 89 -14.76 -2.65 7.50
CA ARG A 89 -13.92 -3.87 7.38
C ARG A 89 -13.28 -3.97 6.01
N CYS A 90 -14.02 -3.66 4.94
CA CYS A 90 -13.48 -3.62 3.59
C CYS A 90 -12.34 -2.60 3.42
N GLN A 91 -12.43 -1.43 4.06
CA GLN A 91 -11.32 -0.46 4.07
C GLN A 91 -10.09 -1.00 4.80
N GLU A 92 -10.26 -1.74 5.90
CA GLU A 92 -9.14 -2.31 6.66
C GLU A 92 -8.30 -3.30 5.85
N PHE A 93 -8.93 -4.13 5.01
CA PHE A 93 -8.21 -5.06 4.12
C PHE A 93 -7.98 -4.51 2.70
N GLY A 94 -8.20 -3.21 2.50
CA GLY A 94 -7.85 -2.49 1.28
C GLY A 94 -8.78 -2.69 0.08
N SER A 95 -9.93 -3.36 0.23
CA SER A 95 -10.89 -3.52 -0.86
C SER A 95 -11.87 -2.34 -0.92
N TYR A 96 -11.41 -1.24 -1.51
CA TYR A 96 -12.16 0.01 -1.59
C TYR A 96 -13.43 -0.07 -2.43
N ASP A 97 -13.46 -0.90 -3.48
CA ASP A 97 -14.68 -1.16 -4.27
C ASP A 97 -15.77 -1.83 -3.42
N LEU A 98 -15.41 -2.89 -2.69
CA LEU A 98 -16.34 -3.54 -1.76
C LEU A 98 -16.81 -2.53 -0.71
N ALA A 99 -15.88 -1.76 -0.12
CA ALA A 99 -16.21 -0.75 0.88
C ALA A 99 -17.26 0.25 0.35
N ARG A 100 -17.05 0.77 -0.86
CA ARG A 100 -17.98 1.71 -1.51
C ARG A 100 -19.37 1.11 -1.65
N ARG A 101 -19.49 -0.13 -2.18
CA ARG A 101 -20.79 -0.81 -2.33
C ARG A 101 -21.55 -0.94 -1.00
N TYR A 102 -20.85 -1.29 0.07
CA TYR A 102 -21.46 -1.44 1.40
C TYR A 102 -21.86 -0.11 2.00
N PHE A 103 -21.03 0.94 1.87
CA PHE A 103 -21.38 2.27 2.33
C PHE A 103 -22.53 2.90 1.53
N GLU A 104 -22.61 2.69 0.22
CA GLU A 104 -23.74 3.15 -0.61
C GLU A 104 -25.05 2.51 -0.16
N ARG A 105 -25.04 1.20 0.11
CA ARG A 105 -26.19 0.48 0.70
C ARG A 105 -26.55 1.03 2.09
N ALA A 106 -25.55 1.30 2.93
CA ALA A 106 -25.79 1.90 4.25
C ALA A 106 -26.44 3.29 4.13
N ALA A 107 -25.96 4.13 3.21
CA ALA A 107 -26.49 5.46 2.96
C ALA A 107 -27.95 5.46 2.48
N ASN A 108 -28.35 4.45 1.70
CA ASN A 108 -29.74 4.28 1.28
C ASN A 108 -30.67 3.84 2.42
N GLU A 109 -30.16 3.08 3.40
CA GLU A 109 -30.94 2.65 4.57
C GLU A 109 -31.15 3.77 5.60
N PHE A 110 -30.27 4.79 5.64
CA PHE A 110 -30.43 5.94 6.54
C PHE A 110 -31.59 6.88 6.16
N GLN A 111 -32.17 6.73 4.97
CA GLN A 111 -33.39 7.43 4.58
C GLN A 111 -34.63 6.99 5.39
N VAL A 112 -34.49 5.99 6.28
CA VAL A 112 -35.53 5.52 7.20
C VAL A 112 -35.32 6.14 8.60
N PRO A 113 -36.35 6.73 9.24
CA PRO A 113 -36.23 7.33 10.57
C PRO A 113 -35.71 6.33 11.64
N GLY A 114 -34.65 6.68 12.36
CA GLY A 114 -34.11 5.90 13.49
C GLY A 114 -32.64 5.48 13.38
N SER A 115 -31.94 5.86 12.31
CA SER A 115 -30.49 5.68 12.19
C SER A 115 -29.72 6.50 13.22
N LYS A 116 -28.56 5.98 13.66
CA LYS A 116 -27.67 6.76 14.52
C LYS A 116 -26.99 7.83 13.66
N PHE A 117 -27.25 9.10 13.98
CA PHE A 117 -26.62 10.27 13.37
C PHE A 117 -25.12 10.12 13.09
N GLN A 118 -24.36 9.59 14.07
CA GLN A 118 -22.90 9.38 13.92
C GLN A 118 -22.52 8.33 12.86
N VAL A 119 -23.34 7.31 12.66
CA VAL A 119 -23.10 6.26 11.66
C VAL A 119 -23.34 6.79 10.26
N GLU A 120 -24.40 7.60 10.09
CA GLU A 120 -24.67 8.29 8.83
C GLU A 120 -23.54 9.26 8.48
N LEU A 121 -23.14 10.11 9.42
CA LEU A 121 -22.05 11.07 9.23
C LEU A 121 -20.73 10.38 8.82
N GLY A 122 -20.35 9.32 9.54
CA GLY A 122 -19.14 8.54 9.22
C GLY A 122 -19.23 7.85 7.85
N THR A 123 -20.42 7.38 7.45
CA THR A 123 -20.64 6.76 6.14
C THR A 123 -20.50 7.76 4.99
N LEU A 124 -21.07 8.96 5.14
CA LEU A 124 -20.95 10.02 4.12
C LEU A 124 -19.49 10.47 3.94
N VAL A 125 -18.75 10.63 5.04
CA VAL A 125 -17.31 10.95 4.99
C VAL A 125 -16.52 9.85 4.28
N ALA A 126 -16.76 8.59 4.62
CA ALA A 126 -16.09 7.46 3.97
C ALA A 126 -16.42 7.38 2.47
N LEU A 127 -17.68 7.61 2.08
CA LEU A 127 -18.07 7.66 0.66
C LEU A 127 -17.41 8.83 -0.08
N ALA A 128 -17.30 10.01 0.54
CA ALA A 128 -16.64 11.15 -0.07
C ALA A 128 -15.14 10.84 -0.34
N GLU A 129 -14.43 10.26 0.64
CA GLU A 129 -13.03 9.83 0.46
C GLU A 129 -12.87 8.73 -0.60
N LEU A 130 -13.84 7.82 -0.73
CA LEU A 130 -13.82 6.77 -1.75
C LEU A 130 -14.10 7.34 -3.14
N ASN A 131 -15.10 8.20 -3.30
CA ASN A 131 -15.40 8.85 -4.59
C ASN A 131 -14.23 9.74 -5.05
N GLU A 132 -13.56 10.46 -4.13
CA GLU A 132 -12.31 11.18 -4.41
C GLU A 132 -11.27 10.27 -5.08
N ARG A 133 -11.04 9.08 -4.51
CA ARG A 133 -10.08 8.08 -5.02
C ARG A 133 -10.47 7.52 -6.39
N HIS A 134 -11.77 7.43 -6.68
CA HIS A 134 -12.31 7.01 -7.97
C HIS A 134 -12.39 8.16 -9.00
N ALA A 135 -11.74 9.30 -8.74
CA ALA A 135 -11.79 10.49 -9.60
C ALA A 135 -13.22 11.02 -9.83
N GLN A 136 -14.13 10.76 -8.89
CA GLN A 136 -15.53 11.20 -8.87
C GLN A 136 -15.67 12.44 -7.96
N LEU A 137 -15.04 13.54 -8.35
CA LEU A 137 -14.88 14.73 -7.49
C LEU A 137 -16.21 15.41 -7.18
N GLU A 138 -17.11 15.52 -8.14
CA GLU A 138 -18.41 16.16 -7.97
C GLU A 138 -19.28 15.37 -6.97
N GLN A 139 -19.32 14.04 -7.09
CA GLN A 139 -20.04 13.18 -6.13
C GLN A 139 -19.42 13.26 -4.74
N ALA A 140 -18.08 13.28 -4.65
CA ALA A 140 -17.39 13.44 -3.38
C ALA A 140 -17.72 14.78 -2.69
N ILE A 141 -17.83 15.87 -3.46
CA ILE A 141 -18.22 17.18 -2.96
C ILE A 141 -19.66 17.15 -2.44
N GLU A 142 -20.61 16.59 -3.20
CA GLU A 142 -22.01 16.48 -2.78
C GLU A 142 -22.14 15.71 -1.44
N LEU A 143 -21.43 14.59 -1.32
CA LEU A 143 -21.41 13.78 -0.10
C LEU A 143 -20.80 14.54 1.09
N ALA A 144 -19.73 15.29 0.88
CA ALA A 144 -19.11 16.11 1.90
C ALA A 144 -20.03 17.27 2.34
N GLU A 145 -20.72 17.93 1.41
CA GLU A 145 -21.69 18.99 1.72
C GLU A 145 -22.90 18.44 2.50
N ARG A 146 -23.40 17.26 2.12
CA ARG A 146 -24.43 16.56 2.91
C ARG A 146 -23.96 16.29 4.33
N ALA A 147 -22.73 15.79 4.51
CA ALA A 147 -22.16 15.57 5.84
C ALA A 147 -21.98 16.89 6.63
N LEU A 148 -21.60 18.01 5.98
CA LEU A 148 -21.52 19.33 6.62
C LEU A 148 -22.90 19.90 6.96
N SER A 149 -23.95 19.56 6.21
CA SER A 149 -25.32 19.96 6.55
C SER A 149 -25.82 19.27 7.83
N LEU A 150 -25.33 18.06 8.11
CA LEU A 150 -25.61 17.32 9.35
C LEU A 150 -24.83 17.88 10.54
N ASP A 151 -23.52 18.11 10.37
CA ASP A 151 -22.67 18.75 11.38
C ASP A 151 -21.68 19.70 10.71
N PRO A 152 -21.96 21.02 10.71
CA PRO A 152 -21.08 22.02 10.11
C PRO A 152 -19.71 22.09 10.78
N THR A 153 -19.56 21.61 12.01
CA THR A 153 -18.33 21.68 12.82
C THR A 153 -17.49 20.40 12.77
N HIS A 154 -17.95 19.36 12.06
CA HIS A 154 -17.27 18.07 12.01
C HIS A 154 -15.90 18.17 11.31
N SER A 155 -14.82 18.14 12.10
CA SER A 155 -13.45 18.26 11.61
C SER A 155 -13.08 17.28 10.48
N PRO A 156 -13.42 15.97 10.57
CA PRO A 156 -13.15 15.03 9.47
C PRO A 156 -13.78 15.47 8.14
N THR A 157 -15.04 15.88 8.14
CA THR A 157 -15.72 16.33 6.92
C THR A 157 -15.09 17.61 6.36
N ARG A 158 -14.74 18.56 7.24
CA ARG A 158 -14.06 19.81 6.83
C ARG A 158 -12.71 19.53 6.17
N LEU A 159 -11.93 18.59 6.70
CA LEU A 159 -10.66 18.18 6.09
C LEU A 159 -10.85 17.53 4.72
N VAL A 160 -11.82 16.62 4.59
CA VAL A 160 -12.16 16.03 3.27
C VAL A 160 -12.59 17.12 2.29
N ARG A 161 -13.42 18.06 2.73
CA ARG A 161 -13.87 19.17 1.88
C ARG A 161 -12.73 20.09 1.45
N ALA A 162 -11.78 20.40 2.34
CA ALA A 162 -10.59 21.20 2.03
C ALA A 162 -9.74 20.52 0.96
N ARG A 163 -9.55 19.20 1.07
CA ARG A 163 -8.87 18.41 0.04
C ARG A 163 -9.58 18.48 -1.31
N LEU A 164 -10.91 18.34 -1.32
CA LEU A 164 -11.71 18.44 -2.55
C LEU A 164 -11.62 19.84 -3.15
N ASP A 165 -11.59 20.90 -2.34
CA ASP A 165 -11.34 22.28 -2.79
C ASP A 165 -9.96 22.40 -3.44
N ARG A 166 -8.90 21.86 -2.83
CA ARG A 166 -7.54 21.84 -3.42
C ARG A 166 -7.51 21.08 -4.74
N LEU A 167 -8.11 19.90 -4.80
CA LEU A 167 -8.15 19.07 -6.01
C LEU A 167 -8.92 19.76 -7.15
N SER A 168 -9.90 20.60 -6.81
CA SER A 168 -10.67 21.44 -7.74
C SER A 168 -9.99 22.77 -8.10
N GLY A 169 -8.78 23.04 -7.57
CA GLY A 169 -8.05 24.29 -7.82
C GLY A 169 -8.51 25.50 -6.99
N ARG A 170 -9.47 25.32 -6.06
CA ARG A 170 -9.95 26.35 -5.12
C ARG A 170 -9.01 26.47 -3.92
N LEU A 171 -7.76 26.89 -4.19
CA LEU A 171 -6.69 26.91 -3.18
C LEU A 171 -6.98 27.86 -2.00
N PRO A 172 -7.48 29.10 -2.20
CA PRO A 172 -7.78 30.00 -1.08
C PRO A 172 -8.87 29.45 -0.14
N GLU A 173 -9.91 28.83 -0.69
CA GLU A 173 -11.00 28.23 0.08
C GLU A 173 -10.52 26.98 0.83
N ALA A 174 -9.70 26.15 0.18
CA ALA A 174 -9.07 25.00 0.82
C ALA A 174 -8.21 25.43 2.01
N GLU A 175 -7.39 26.48 1.83
CA GLU A 175 -6.52 27.01 2.86
C GLU A 175 -7.31 27.56 4.05
N ALA A 176 -8.32 28.40 3.79
CA ALA A 176 -9.16 28.97 4.82
C ALA A 176 -9.80 27.86 5.68
N ARG A 177 -10.36 26.83 5.02
CA ARG A 177 -11.03 25.70 5.68
C ARG A 177 -10.06 24.88 6.52
N VAL A 178 -8.86 24.57 6.02
CA VAL A 178 -7.89 23.77 6.77
C VAL A 178 -7.34 24.54 7.97
N ARG A 179 -7.11 25.86 7.83
CA ARG A 179 -6.67 26.71 8.94
C ARG A 179 -7.73 26.83 10.04
N GLU A 180 -9.02 26.84 9.69
CA GLU A 180 -10.09 26.77 10.68
C GLU A 180 -10.07 25.46 11.48
N VAL A 181 -9.88 24.31 10.81
CA VAL A 181 -9.76 23.01 11.48
C VAL A 181 -8.57 23.00 12.44
N LEU A 182 -7.43 23.54 12.01
CA LEU A 182 -6.22 23.62 12.84
C LEU A 182 -6.38 24.56 14.05
N LYS A 183 -7.22 25.59 13.96
CA LYS A 183 -7.60 26.47 15.09
C LYS A 183 -8.60 25.84 16.05
N GLY A 184 -9.45 24.93 15.56
CA GLY A 184 -10.63 24.39 16.27
C GLY A 184 -10.35 23.49 17.47
N GLY A 185 -9.09 23.29 17.87
CA GLY A 185 -8.74 22.56 19.09
C GLY A 185 -9.00 21.05 19.05
N ASP A 186 -9.07 20.43 17.85
CA ASP A 186 -9.19 18.97 17.73
C ASP A 186 -8.06 18.28 18.52
N THR A 187 -8.40 17.32 19.37
CA THR A 187 -7.44 16.67 20.28
C THR A 187 -6.79 15.44 19.66
N ASP A 188 -7.28 14.93 18.54
CA ASP A 188 -6.71 13.74 17.89
C ASP A 188 -5.46 14.11 17.08
N PRO A 189 -4.27 13.60 17.48
CA PRO A 189 -3.02 13.89 16.78
C PRO A 189 -3.06 13.48 15.31
N TRP A 190 -3.78 12.40 14.95
CA TRP A 190 -3.88 11.95 13.56
C TRP A 190 -4.62 12.94 12.68
N ARG A 191 -5.75 13.47 13.18
CA ARG A 191 -6.55 14.44 12.43
C ARG A 191 -5.82 15.77 12.31
N ARG A 192 -5.17 16.22 13.38
CA ARG A 192 -4.32 17.42 13.34
C ARG A 192 -3.17 17.27 12.35
N ALA A 193 -2.46 16.14 12.37
CA ALA A 193 -1.39 15.87 11.42
C ALA A 193 -1.90 15.88 9.98
N ARG A 194 -3.05 15.25 9.70
CA ARG A 194 -3.71 15.31 8.37
C ARG A 194 -4.02 16.73 7.93
N GLY A 195 -4.49 17.60 8.85
CA GLY A 195 -4.72 19.01 8.56
C GLY A 195 -3.44 19.76 8.19
N TRP A 196 -2.34 19.51 8.89
CA TRP A 196 -1.04 20.10 8.57
C TRP A 196 -0.45 19.60 7.25
N TYR A 197 -0.56 18.31 6.94
CA TYR A 197 -0.17 17.79 5.62
C TYR A 197 -0.98 18.42 4.49
N GLU A 198 -2.30 18.56 4.69
CA GLU A 198 -3.18 19.18 3.70
C GLU A 198 -2.82 20.66 3.50
N LEU A 199 -2.52 21.40 4.58
CA LEU A 199 -2.02 22.78 4.49
C LEU A 199 -0.69 22.86 3.72
N GLY A 200 0.26 21.96 3.99
CA GLY A 200 1.52 21.90 3.26
C GLY A 200 1.34 21.65 1.76
N GLU A 201 0.43 20.76 1.38
CA GLU A 201 0.07 20.50 -0.02
C GLU A 201 -0.62 21.68 -0.71
N ILE A 202 -1.41 22.47 0.01
CA ILE A 202 -2.05 23.69 -0.50
C ILE A 202 -0.98 24.77 -0.74
N LEU A 203 -0.13 25.03 0.25
CA LEU A 203 0.93 26.04 0.19
C LEU A 203 1.98 25.71 -0.88
N ASP A 204 2.36 24.45 -1.06
CA ASP A 204 3.23 24.02 -2.16
C ASP A 204 2.64 24.35 -3.53
N ARG A 205 1.31 24.19 -3.70
CA ARG A 205 0.60 24.55 -4.95
C ARG A 205 0.53 26.06 -5.18
N GLN A 206 0.53 26.84 -4.11
CA GLN A 206 0.61 28.30 -4.15
C GLN A 206 2.06 28.82 -4.28
N ALA A 207 3.06 27.92 -4.37
CA ALA A 207 4.48 28.23 -4.39
C ALA A 207 5.01 28.92 -3.11
N HIS A 208 4.32 28.76 -1.98
CA HIS A 208 4.77 29.21 -0.65
C HIS A 208 5.61 28.10 0.00
N TYR A 209 6.78 27.83 -0.56
CA TYR A 209 7.54 26.60 -0.27
C TYR A 209 8.07 26.52 1.17
N ASP A 210 8.55 27.62 1.74
CA ASP A 210 9.04 27.64 3.13
C ASP A 210 7.89 27.39 4.12
N GLU A 211 6.75 28.07 3.95
CA GLU A 211 5.57 27.83 4.78
C GLU A 211 5.02 26.41 4.61
N ALA A 212 5.07 25.87 3.39
CA ALA A 212 4.70 24.48 3.14
C ALA A 212 5.62 23.51 3.90
N PHE A 213 6.93 23.77 3.91
CA PHE A 213 7.91 22.97 4.64
C PHE A 213 7.64 22.97 6.15
N GLU A 214 7.37 24.16 6.73
CA GLU A 214 6.99 24.29 8.14
C GLU A 214 5.69 23.52 8.46
N ALA A 215 4.68 23.59 7.59
CA ALA A 215 3.46 22.80 7.76
C ALA A 215 3.74 21.28 7.76
N PHE A 216 4.64 20.80 6.90
CA PHE A 216 5.06 19.39 6.92
C PHE A 216 5.80 19.04 8.22
N LEU A 217 6.66 19.92 8.73
CA LEU A 217 7.35 19.72 10.02
C LEU A 217 6.37 19.61 11.19
N GLU A 218 5.37 20.48 11.25
CA GLU A 218 4.29 20.42 12.25
C GLU A 218 3.53 19.09 12.19
N ALA A 219 3.21 18.63 10.99
CA ALA A 219 2.60 17.32 10.79
C ALA A 219 3.51 16.19 11.32
N LYS A 220 4.82 16.23 11.01
CA LYS A 220 5.79 15.21 11.49
C LYS A 220 5.95 15.23 13.00
N ALA A 221 5.95 16.40 13.62
CA ALA A 221 6.08 16.55 15.07
C ALA A 221 4.95 15.84 15.82
N LEU A 222 3.72 15.90 15.29
CA LEU A 222 2.56 15.20 15.86
C LEU A 222 2.62 13.68 15.67
N VAL A 223 3.18 13.21 14.55
CA VAL A 223 3.24 11.77 14.23
C VAL A 223 4.42 11.07 14.91
N ARG A 224 5.53 11.77 15.17
CA ARG A 224 6.77 11.19 15.72
C ARG A 224 6.57 10.40 17.03
N PRO A 225 5.82 10.88 18.04
CA PRO A 225 5.55 10.12 19.26
C PRO A 225 4.82 8.80 18.99
N LEU A 226 3.95 8.76 17.97
CA LEU A 226 3.17 7.57 17.61
C LEU A 226 4.03 6.50 16.92
N ALA A 227 5.20 6.89 16.39
CA ALA A 227 6.12 6.02 15.67
C ALA A 227 7.28 5.50 16.52
N MET A 228 7.36 5.83 17.82
CA MET A 228 8.52 5.54 18.67
C MET A 228 8.89 4.05 18.72
N ASN A 229 7.89 3.17 18.69
CA ASN A 229 8.09 1.71 18.75
C ASN A 229 8.69 1.11 17.47
N HIS A 230 8.78 1.89 16.38
CA HIS A 230 9.28 1.41 15.08
C HIS A 230 10.77 1.62 14.88
N ALA A 231 11.42 2.49 15.65
CA ALA A 231 12.82 2.85 15.44
C ALA A 231 13.79 1.66 15.64
N ALA A 232 13.52 0.80 16.62
CA ALA A 232 14.34 -0.40 16.85
C ALA A 232 14.20 -1.40 15.70
N THR A 233 12.97 -1.64 15.24
CA THR A 233 12.68 -2.52 14.10
C THR A 233 13.34 -2.00 12.81
N LEU A 234 13.27 -0.69 12.54
CA LEU A 234 13.93 -0.08 11.39
C LEU A 234 15.45 -0.30 11.41
N ARG A 235 16.10 -0.08 12.56
CA ARG A 235 17.54 -0.36 12.70
C ARG A 235 17.88 -1.82 12.45
N GLY A 236 17.03 -2.74 12.91
CA GLY A 236 17.16 -4.17 12.61
C GLY A 236 17.06 -4.47 11.11
N ILE A 237 16.09 -3.87 10.41
CA ILE A 237 15.96 -4.00 8.94
C ILE A 237 17.23 -3.49 8.24
N GLN A 238 17.72 -2.30 8.61
CA GLN A 238 18.93 -1.71 8.03
C GLN A 238 20.19 -2.53 8.34
N ALA A 239 20.26 -3.18 9.50
CA ALA A 239 21.35 -4.09 9.84
C ALA A 239 21.34 -5.35 8.96
N ARG A 240 20.16 -5.95 8.75
CA ARG A 240 19.99 -7.09 7.83
C ARG A 240 20.35 -6.74 6.39
N VAL A 241 20.02 -5.51 5.95
CA VAL A 241 20.44 -5.03 4.62
C VAL A 241 21.95 -5.04 4.50
N ARG A 242 22.68 -4.47 5.47
CA ARG A 242 24.16 -4.47 5.47
C ARG A 242 24.74 -5.89 5.53
N GLU A 243 24.17 -6.76 6.37
CA GLU A 243 24.57 -8.17 6.41
C GLU A 243 24.42 -8.85 5.05
N MET A 244 23.33 -8.59 4.32
CA MET A 244 23.12 -9.16 2.98
C MET A 244 24.11 -8.61 1.94
N GLU A 245 24.56 -7.36 2.07
CA GLU A 245 25.61 -6.79 1.20
C GLU A 245 26.90 -7.60 1.27
N ASP A 246 27.21 -8.19 2.42
CA ASP A 246 28.39 -9.02 2.65
C ASP A 246 28.15 -10.50 2.32
N THR A 247 26.98 -11.03 2.69
CA THR A 247 26.71 -12.48 2.66
C THR A 247 26.12 -12.97 1.34
N ILE A 248 25.30 -12.17 0.65
CA ILE A 248 24.70 -12.53 -0.64
C ILE A 248 25.70 -12.25 -1.77
N THR A 249 26.66 -13.14 -1.93
CA THR A 249 27.72 -13.04 -2.94
C THR A 249 27.26 -13.53 -4.32
N ALA A 250 28.02 -13.18 -5.37
CA ALA A 250 27.78 -13.71 -6.72
C ALA A 250 27.79 -15.24 -6.76
N GLY A 251 28.69 -15.89 -6.01
CA GLY A 251 28.76 -17.36 -5.93
C GLY A 251 27.54 -17.99 -5.27
N VAL A 252 26.90 -17.33 -4.30
CA VAL A 252 25.61 -17.78 -3.73
C VAL A 252 24.53 -17.76 -4.81
N LEU A 253 24.40 -16.63 -5.52
CA LEU A 253 23.37 -16.45 -6.54
C LEU A 253 23.57 -17.37 -7.75
N GLU A 254 24.82 -17.66 -8.12
CA GLU A 254 25.17 -18.66 -9.14
C GLU A 254 24.70 -20.08 -8.76
N ARG A 255 24.94 -20.51 -7.51
CA ARG A 255 24.45 -21.82 -7.04
C ARG A 255 22.93 -21.91 -7.11
N TRP A 256 22.24 -20.84 -6.72
CA TRP A 256 20.78 -20.80 -6.78
C TRP A 256 20.25 -20.86 -8.22
N ALA A 257 20.89 -20.13 -9.14
CA ALA A 257 20.55 -20.16 -10.56
C ALA A 257 20.79 -21.54 -11.18
N ALA A 258 21.90 -22.21 -10.84
CA ALA A 258 22.19 -23.57 -11.30
C ALA A 258 21.16 -24.61 -10.82
N ALA A 259 20.53 -24.38 -9.66
CA ALA A 259 19.47 -25.23 -9.13
C ALA A 259 18.06 -24.87 -9.62
N SER A 260 17.92 -23.91 -10.55
CA SER A 260 16.61 -23.35 -10.94
C SER A 260 15.70 -24.33 -11.70
N ASP A 261 16.24 -25.35 -12.36
CA ASP A 261 15.44 -26.36 -13.06
C ASP A 261 14.58 -27.19 -12.10
N ALA A 262 14.96 -27.26 -10.83
CA ALA A 262 14.13 -27.85 -9.81
C ALA A 262 12.86 -27.03 -9.53
N LEU A 263 12.68 -25.80 -10.05
CA LEU A 263 11.55 -24.91 -9.76
C LEU A 263 10.58 -24.70 -10.93
N GLN A 264 10.57 -25.62 -11.89
CA GLN A 264 9.61 -25.63 -13.01
C GLN A 264 8.17 -25.94 -12.56
N PRO A 265 7.13 -25.48 -13.29
CA PRO A 265 7.21 -24.65 -14.50
C PRO A 265 7.46 -23.16 -14.19
N ARG A 266 8.21 -22.51 -15.09
CA ARG A 266 8.38 -21.05 -15.10
C ARG A 266 7.09 -20.32 -15.47
N ARG A 267 6.91 -19.10 -14.97
CA ARG A 267 5.80 -18.20 -15.29
C ARG A 267 6.33 -16.87 -15.81
N ARG A 268 5.52 -16.13 -16.57
CA ARG A 268 5.86 -14.77 -17.01
C ARG A 268 5.71 -13.82 -15.83
N PHE A 269 6.83 -13.48 -15.21
CA PHE A 269 6.84 -12.74 -13.95
C PHE A 269 7.92 -11.65 -13.94
N ALA A 270 7.52 -10.47 -13.50
CA ALA A 270 8.40 -9.35 -13.25
C ALA A 270 8.09 -8.71 -11.90
N ILE A 271 9.12 -8.14 -11.28
CA ILE A 271 8.99 -7.35 -10.06
C ILE A 271 9.40 -5.93 -10.39
N LEU A 272 8.49 -4.98 -10.18
CA LEU A 272 8.74 -3.56 -10.27
C LEU A 272 9.16 -3.03 -8.89
N CYS A 273 10.43 -2.69 -8.79
CA CYS A 273 11.12 -2.30 -7.57
C CYS A 273 11.84 -0.95 -7.71
N GLY A 274 12.61 -0.57 -6.69
CA GLY A 274 13.24 0.74 -6.54
C GLY A 274 12.96 1.31 -5.16
N HIS A 275 13.14 2.62 -4.98
CA HIS A 275 12.72 3.29 -3.74
C HIS A 275 11.26 3.79 -3.87
N PRO A 276 10.45 3.81 -2.81
CA PRO A 276 9.16 4.50 -2.85
C PRO A 276 9.33 5.93 -3.39
N ARG A 277 8.35 6.40 -4.18
CA ARG A 277 8.38 7.73 -4.83
C ARG A 277 9.37 7.91 -5.98
N SER A 278 10.05 6.86 -6.45
CA SER A 278 10.92 6.91 -7.65
C SER A 278 10.17 6.81 -8.98
N GLY A 279 8.83 6.89 -8.99
CA GLY A 279 8.02 6.81 -10.22
C GLY A 279 7.45 5.42 -10.53
N THR A 280 7.56 4.46 -9.60
CA THR A 280 7.01 3.10 -9.79
C THR A 280 5.53 3.10 -10.15
N THR A 281 4.69 3.95 -9.54
CA THR A 281 3.25 3.98 -9.88
C THR A 281 3.00 4.44 -11.32
N LEU A 282 3.78 5.39 -11.85
CA LEU A 282 3.62 5.82 -13.25
C LEU A 282 3.99 4.67 -14.20
N LEU A 283 5.17 4.07 -14.00
CA LEU A 283 5.63 2.94 -14.81
C LEU A 283 4.67 1.75 -14.73
N GLU A 284 4.15 1.47 -13.54
CA GLU A 284 3.13 0.44 -13.32
C GLU A 284 1.88 0.70 -14.17
N GLN A 285 1.31 1.91 -14.13
CA GLN A 285 0.09 2.20 -14.87
C GLN A 285 0.32 2.17 -16.39
N VAL A 286 1.47 2.63 -16.86
CA VAL A 286 1.87 2.49 -18.28
C VAL A 286 1.88 1.03 -18.70
N LEU A 287 2.51 0.15 -17.91
CA LEU A 287 2.60 -1.27 -18.21
C LEU A 287 1.26 -1.99 -18.07
N ASP A 288 0.49 -1.72 -17.01
CA ASP A 288 -0.80 -2.37 -16.73
C ASP A 288 -1.88 -2.02 -17.76
N SER A 289 -1.68 -0.97 -18.56
CA SER A 289 -2.56 -0.62 -19.67
C SER A 289 -2.43 -1.58 -20.85
N HIS A 290 -1.36 -2.38 -20.90
CA HIS A 290 -1.16 -3.41 -21.92
C HIS A 290 -2.07 -4.63 -21.66
N PRO A 291 -2.77 -5.18 -22.66
CA PRO A 291 -3.75 -6.26 -22.48
C PRO A 291 -3.19 -7.55 -21.86
N GLU A 292 -1.93 -7.85 -22.14
CA GLU A 292 -1.23 -9.06 -21.72
C GLU A 292 -0.37 -8.87 -20.46
N ILE A 293 -0.48 -7.71 -19.81
CA ILE A 293 0.15 -7.42 -18.53
C ILE A 293 -0.94 -7.30 -17.47
N ILE A 294 -0.68 -7.85 -16.29
CA ILE A 294 -1.49 -7.62 -15.09
C ILE A 294 -0.53 -7.14 -14.00
N SER A 295 -0.80 -5.98 -13.43
CA SER A 295 -0.08 -5.50 -12.26
C SER A 295 -0.75 -5.93 -10.96
N ALA A 296 0.06 -6.41 -10.03
CA ALA A 296 -0.29 -6.46 -8.62
C ALA A 296 0.35 -5.25 -7.95
N GLU A 297 -0.46 -4.39 -7.31
CA GLU A 297 0.02 -3.20 -6.59
C GLU A 297 0.95 -3.57 -5.39
N GLU A 298 1.10 -2.68 -4.41
CA GLU A 298 1.96 -2.92 -3.22
C GLU A 298 1.31 -3.93 -2.25
N THR A 299 1.45 -5.23 -2.55
CA THR A 299 0.96 -6.33 -1.70
C THR A 299 2.07 -6.93 -0.84
N HIS A 300 1.68 -7.53 0.30
CA HIS A 300 2.62 -8.29 1.14
C HIS A 300 2.72 -9.78 0.75
N ILE A 301 2.09 -10.21 -0.34
CA ILE A 301 2.00 -11.63 -0.73
C ILE A 301 3.39 -12.27 -0.91
N LEU A 302 4.34 -11.55 -1.52
CA LEU A 302 5.73 -12.00 -1.63
C LEU A 302 6.37 -12.27 -0.27
N HIS A 303 6.10 -11.42 0.71
CA HIS A 303 6.59 -11.62 2.08
C HIS A 303 5.85 -12.76 2.77
N ASP A 304 4.52 -12.66 2.85
CA ASP A 304 3.69 -13.49 3.73
C ASP A 304 3.54 -14.93 3.23
N GLU A 305 3.46 -15.12 1.91
CA GLU A 305 3.11 -16.41 1.30
C GLU A 305 4.29 -17.05 0.57
N ALA A 306 5.30 -16.26 0.14
CA ALA A 306 6.50 -16.82 -0.47
C ALA A 306 7.65 -16.98 0.53
N TYR A 307 8.01 -15.92 1.27
CA TYR A 307 9.19 -15.91 2.14
C TYR A 307 8.93 -16.41 3.57
N LEU A 308 7.91 -15.89 4.26
CA LEU A 308 7.63 -16.19 5.65
C LEU A 308 7.49 -17.70 5.94
N PRO A 309 6.87 -18.52 5.07
CA PRO A 309 6.83 -19.98 5.25
C PRO A 309 8.21 -20.63 5.32
N LEU A 310 9.21 -20.07 4.61
CA LEU A 310 10.58 -20.57 4.62
C LEU A 310 11.27 -20.31 5.96
N SER A 311 10.95 -19.19 6.61
CA SER A 311 11.52 -18.82 7.92
C SER A 311 10.87 -19.54 9.11
N LYS A 312 9.83 -20.37 8.89
CA LYS A 312 9.18 -21.10 9.99
C LYS A 312 10.16 -22.06 10.65
N GLY A 313 10.29 -21.95 11.97
CA GLY A 313 11.21 -22.78 12.76
C GLY A 313 12.61 -22.19 12.94
N PHE A 314 12.90 -21.06 12.30
CA PHE A 314 14.12 -20.29 12.55
C PHE A 314 13.93 -19.31 13.71
N PRO A 315 14.99 -19.00 14.48
CA PRO A 315 14.97 -17.88 15.41
C PRO A 315 14.78 -16.56 14.67
N THR A 316 14.27 -15.54 15.37
CA THR A 316 13.99 -14.21 14.78
C THR A 316 15.26 -13.58 14.18
N GLU A 317 16.42 -13.90 14.75
CA GLU A 317 17.74 -13.40 14.42
C GLU A 317 18.41 -14.14 13.25
N ALA A 318 17.80 -15.23 12.74
CA ALA A 318 18.36 -15.97 11.61
C ALA A 318 18.54 -15.06 10.39
N SER A 319 19.67 -15.23 9.71
CA SER A 319 19.96 -14.46 8.50
C SER A 319 19.05 -14.89 7.36
N LEU A 320 18.76 -13.97 6.43
CA LEU A 320 17.98 -14.30 5.24
C LEU A 320 18.68 -15.37 4.39
N LEU A 321 20.01 -15.37 4.35
CA LEU A 321 20.80 -16.38 3.63
C LEU A 321 20.60 -17.77 4.24
N GLU A 322 20.70 -17.89 5.57
CA GLU A 322 20.54 -19.16 6.29
C GLU A 322 19.16 -19.80 6.02
N VAL A 323 18.11 -18.99 6.07
CA VAL A 323 16.74 -19.41 5.76
C VAL A 323 16.64 -19.93 4.32
N LEU A 324 17.21 -19.19 3.35
CA LEU A 324 17.10 -19.54 1.93
C LEU A 324 17.97 -20.72 1.51
N GLU A 325 19.16 -20.91 2.11
CA GLU A 325 20.01 -22.08 1.84
C GLU A 325 19.46 -23.35 2.47
N SER A 326 18.77 -23.24 3.60
CA SER A 326 18.15 -24.39 4.28
C SER A 326 16.85 -24.85 3.62
N ALA A 327 16.23 -24.02 2.76
CA ALA A 327 14.95 -24.32 2.14
C ALA A 327 15.06 -25.45 1.09
N PRO A 328 14.41 -26.61 1.30
CA PRO A 328 14.43 -27.68 0.31
C PRO A 328 13.61 -27.30 -0.93
N ALA A 329 13.93 -27.91 -2.08
CA ALA A 329 13.27 -27.60 -3.35
C ALA A 329 11.74 -27.80 -3.31
N SER A 330 11.24 -28.76 -2.53
CA SER A 330 9.80 -28.97 -2.33
C SER A 330 9.11 -27.78 -1.67
N LEU A 331 9.76 -27.18 -0.66
CA LEU A 331 9.21 -26.03 0.05
C LEU A 331 9.29 -24.77 -0.82
N LEU A 332 10.38 -24.57 -1.57
CA LEU A 332 10.49 -23.47 -2.54
C LEU A 332 9.39 -23.55 -3.61
N LYS A 333 9.10 -24.76 -4.13
CA LYS A 333 7.97 -24.97 -5.05
C LYS A 333 6.62 -24.62 -4.41
N GLN A 334 6.41 -25.00 -3.16
CA GLN A 334 5.19 -24.68 -2.44
C GLN A 334 5.02 -23.16 -2.27
N SER A 335 6.03 -22.47 -1.74
CA SER A 335 6.05 -21.01 -1.62
C SER A 335 5.77 -20.30 -2.94
N ARG A 336 6.35 -20.79 -4.04
CA ARG A 336 6.11 -20.29 -5.38
C ARG A 336 4.65 -20.47 -5.81
N ASN A 337 4.07 -21.65 -5.60
CA ASN A 337 2.68 -21.93 -5.94
C ASN A 337 1.71 -21.09 -5.10
N ASP A 338 2.00 -20.95 -3.80
CA ASP A 338 1.18 -20.17 -2.88
C ASP A 338 1.21 -18.68 -3.25
N TYR A 339 2.37 -18.12 -3.59
CA TYR A 339 2.47 -16.75 -4.09
C TYR A 339 1.53 -16.48 -5.28
N PHE A 340 1.59 -17.32 -6.33
CA PHE A 340 0.73 -17.12 -7.49
C PHE A 340 -0.75 -17.34 -7.16
N ARG A 341 -1.07 -18.33 -6.33
CA ARG A 341 -2.45 -18.60 -5.89
C ARG A 341 -3.03 -17.41 -5.12
N PHE A 342 -2.31 -16.85 -4.15
CA PHE A 342 -2.76 -15.69 -3.40
C PHE A 342 -2.80 -14.43 -4.25
N THR A 343 -1.91 -14.30 -5.23
CA THR A 343 -1.97 -13.20 -6.21
C THR A 343 -3.24 -13.30 -7.06
N GLU A 344 -3.65 -14.49 -7.51
CA GLU A 344 -4.91 -14.71 -8.24
C GLU A 344 -6.15 -14.43 -7.36
N LEU A 345 -6.12 -14.82 -6.08
CA LEU A 345 -7.17 -14.48 -5.11
C LEU A 345 -7.28 -12.96 -4.94
N TYR A 346 -6.14 -12.29 -4.75
CA TYR A 346 -6.06 -10.84 -4.62
C TYR A 346 -6.62 -10.11 -5.84
N LEU A 347 -6.26 -10.56 -7.04
CA LEU A 347 -6.70 -9.97 -8.30
C LEU A 347 -8.14 -10.34 -8.67
N GLY A 348 -8.72 -11.38 -8.04
CA GLY A 348 -10.04 -11.92 -8.37
C GLY A 348 -10.13 -12.57 -9.76
N LYS A 349 -8.99 -12.97 -10.34
CA LYS A 349 -8.89 -13.53 -11.70
C LYS A 349 -7.65 -14.41 -11.84
N THR A 350 -7.71 -15.35 -12.77
CA THR A 350 -6.57 -16.20 -13.12
C THR A 350 -5.55 -15.42 -13.94
N LEU A 351 -4.26 -15.73 -13.77
CA LEU A 351 -3.18 -15.08 -14.52
C LEU A 351 -3.04 -15.65 -15.95
N GLY A 352 -3.28 -16.94 -16.12
CA GLY A 352 -3.02 -17.64 -17.38
C GLY A 352 -1.57 -17.45 -17.83
N ASP A 353 -1.36 -17.14 -19.11
CA ASP A 353 -0.04 -16.87 -19.71
C ASP A 353 0.32 -15.37 -19.74
N LYS A 354 -0.44 -14.53 -19.05
CA LYS A 354 -0.16 -13.09 -18.98
C LYS A 354 1.08 -12.80 -18.14
N MET A 355 1.73 -11.68 -18.42
CA MET A 355 2.84 -11.17 -17.61
C MET A 355 2.29 -10.58 -16.32
N LEU A 356 2.67 -11.17 -15.18
CA LEU A 356 2.44 -10.57 -13.88
C LEU A 356 3.57 -9.57 -13.59
N VAL A 357 3.23 -8.32 -13.30
CA VAL A 357 4.14 -7.30 -12.75
C VAL A 357 3.76 -7.08 -11.29
N ASP A 358 4.60 -7.53 -10.35
CA ASP A 358 4.42 -7.24 -8.93
C ASP A 358 5.16 -5.95 -8.56
N LYS A 359 4.42 -4.90 -8.19
CA LYS A 359 4.98 -3.60 -7.83
C LYS A 359 5.24 -3.55 -6.32
N ASN A 360 6.52 -3.63 -5.95
CA ASN A 360 6.94 -3.73 -4.55
C ASN A 360 8.19 -2.87 -4.23
N PRO A 361 8.11 -1.53 -4.34
CA PRO A 361 9.22 -0.63 -3.99
C PRO A 361 9.62 -0.65 -2.50
N ALA A 362 8.80 -1.24 -1.63
CA ALA A 362 9.08 -1.34 -0.20
C ALA A 362 9.79 -2.65 0.20
N LEU A 363 9.73 -3.70 -0.63
CA LEU A 363 10.24 -5.04 -0.30
C LEU A 363 11.65 -5.30 -0.85
N ASN A 364 12.49 -4.27 -0.91
CA ASN A 364 13.86 -4.38 -1.44
C ASN A 364 14.73 -5.39 -0.67
N VAL A 365 14.43 -5.63 0.61
CA VAL A 365 15.14 -6.63 1.43
C VAL A 365 14.84 -8.08 1.00
N LEU A 366 13.76 -8.30 0.25
CA LEU A 366 13.36 -9.62 -0.22
C LEU A 366 13.86 -9.93 -1.63
N ILE A 367 14.65 -9.06 -2.26
CA ILE A 367 15.16 -9.30 -3.61
C ILE A 367 15.98 -10.60 -3.72
N PRO A 368 16.88 -10.95 -2.78
CA PRO A 368 17.53 -12.25 -2.81
C PRO A 368 16.55 -13.42 -2.66
N ALA A 369 15.49 -13.28 -1.85
CA ALA A 369 14.43 -14.28 -1.72
C ALA A 369 13.65 -14.43 -3.03
N ALA A 370 13.31 -13.33 -3.70
CA ALA A 370 12.66 -13.35 -4.99
C ALA A 370 13.52 -14.04 -6.05
N ALA A 371 14.82 -13.74 -6.11
CA ALA A 371 15.76 -14.42 -7.01
C ALA A 371 15.86 -15.94 -6.73
N ARG A 372 15.75 -16.34 -5.47
CA ARG A 372 15.77 -17.76 -5.06
C ARG A 372 14.48 -18.51 -5.41
N ILE A 373 13.33 -17.91 -5.14
CA ILE A 373 12.00 -18.54 -5.30
C ILE A 373 11.51 -18.45 -6.75
N PHE A 374 11.86 -17.37 -7.45
CA PHE A 374 11.45 -17.07 -8.82
C PHE A 374 12.69 -16.81 -9.70
N PRO A 375 13.43 -17.86 -10.08
CA PRO A 375 14.67 -17.71 -10.85
C PRO A 375 14.46 -17.10 -12.24
N GLU A 376 13.22 -17.08 -12.75
CA GLU A 376 12.86 -16.44 -14.02
C GLU A 376 12.38 -14.99 -13.88
N ALA A 377 12.22 -14.47 -12.66
CA ALA A 377 11.72 -13.12 -12.43
C ALA A 377 12.61 -12.09 -13.14
N LYS A 378 11.97 -11.14 -13.82
CA LYS A 378 12.62 -9.95 -14.38
C LYS A 378 12.49 -8.79 -13.39
N PHE A 379 13.55 -8.01 -13.18
CA PHE A 379 13.50 -6.86 -12.28
C PHE A 379 13.41 -5.54 -13.06
N LEU A 380 12.34 -4.79 -12.86
CA LEU A 380 12.18 -3.42 -13.35
C LEU A 380 12.51 -2.46 -12.21
N ILE A 381 13.52 -1.62 -12.35
CA ILE A 381 14.02 -0.78 -11.26
C ILE A 381 13.72 0.68 -11.59
N ALA A 382 12.75 1.27 -10.91
CA ALA A 382 12.43 2.68 -11.09
C ALA A 382 13.46 3.56 -10.37
N LEU A 383 14.10 4.44 -11.14
CA LEU A 383 15.09 5.41 -10.68
C LEU A 383 14.54 6.83 -10.84
N ARG A 384 14.98 7.72 -9.96
CA ARG A 384 14.66 9.16 -9.98
C ARG A 384 15.74 9.90 -9.19
N ASP A 385 15.87 11.21 -9.41
CA ASP A 385 16.79 12.07 -8.66
C ASP A 385 16.67 11.81 -7.13
N PRO A 386 17.77 11.44 -6.44
CA PRO A 386 17.78 11.19 -5.00
C PRO A 386 17.13 12.30 -4.17
N ARG A 387 17.32 13.56 -4.56
CA ARG A 387 16.83 14.74 -3.84
C ARG A 387 15.31 14.84 -3.94
N ASP A 388 14.76 14.62 -5.14
CA ASP A 388 13.31 14.57 -5.36
C ASP A 388 12.65 13.39 -4.64
N VAL A 389 13.30 12.22 -4.63
CA VAL A 389 12.79 11.05 -3.90
C VAL A 389 12.73 11.33 -2.40
N CYS A 390 13.82 11.84 -1.81
CA CYS A 390 13.86 12.14 -0.39
C CYS A 390 12.82 13.20 0.01
N LEU A 391 12.74 14.30 -0.74
CA LEU A 391 11.73 15.33 -0.50
C LEU A 391 10.31 14.77 -0.62
N SER A 392 10.04 14.00 -1.68
CA SER A 392 8.71 13.45 -1.92
C SER A 392 8.28 12.48 -0.82
N CYS A 393 9.17 11.59 -0.35
CA CYS A 393 8.91 10.70 0.78
C CYS A 393 8.64 11.49 2.07
N PHE A 394 9.44 12.51 2.35
CA PHE A 394 9.25 13.36 3.52
C PHE A 394 7.87 14.05 3.52
N MET A 395 7.35 14.48 2.36
CA MET A 395 6.06 15.18 2.30
C MET A 395 4.82 14.28 2.49
N GLN A 396 4.96 12.94 2.48
CA GLN A 396 3.78 12.07 2.47
C GLN A 396 3.12 11.89 3.86
N PRO A 397 1.77 11.89 3.93
CA PRO A 397 1.00 11.54 5.12
C PRO A 397 0.87 10.01 5.31
N LEU A 398 1.98 9.34 5.60
CA LEU A 398 2.03 7.88 5.73
C LEU A 398 1.67 7.42 7.15
N THR A 399 0.96 6.31 7.24
CA THR A 399 0.82 5.56 8.50
C THR A 399 2.20 5.03 8.92
N PRO A 400 2.64 5.27 10.17
CA PRO A 400 3.90 4.78 10.68
C PRO A 400 3.96 3.26 10.64
N ASN A 401 5.06 2.79 10.11
CA ASN A 401 5.56 1.44 10.19
C ASN A 401 7.10 1.55 10.32
N PRO A 402 7.84 0.44 10.48
CA PRO A 402 9.29 0.47 10.56
C PRO A 402 9.94 1.36 9.49
N VAL A 403 9.61 1.18 8.21
CA VAL A 403 10.21 1.93 7.10
C VAL A 403 9.73 3.37 7.04
N SER A 404 8.41 3.61 7.10
CA SER A 404 7.84 4.97 6.97
C SER A 404 8.18 5.87 8.16
N SER A 405 8.56 5.30 9.31
CA SER A 405 9.08 6.07 10.45
C SER A 405 10.35 6.87 10.10
N ALA A 406 11.13 6.39 9.13
CA ALA A 406 12.30 7.12 8.61
C ALA A 406 11.89 8.45 7.95
N TYR A 407 10.69 8.53 7.38
CA TYR A 407 10.20 9.68 6.62
C TYR A 407 9.63 10.80 7.51
N LEU A 408 9.82 10.72 8.84
CA LEU A 408 9.41 11.74 9.81
C LEU A 408 10.52 12.79 10.07
N SER A 409 11.66 12.67 9.40
CA SER A 409 12.72 13.67 9.30
C SER A 409 13.45 13.54 7.96
N LEU A 410 14.06 14.62 7.48
CA LEU A 410 14.88 14.56 6.28
C LEU A 410 16.13 13.68 6.46
N ASP A 411 16.83 13.76 7.59
CA ASP A 411 17.99 12.89 7.86
C ASP A 411 17.60 11.40 7.86
N GLY A 412 16.48 11.05 8.50
CA GLY A 412 15.96 9.68 8.49
C GLY A 412 15.62 9.22 7.08
N THR A 413 15.00 10.10 6.29
CA THR A 413 14.63 9.84 4.89
C THR A 413 15.87 9.58 4.04
N VAL A 414 16.87 10.45 4.14
CA VAL A 414 18.14 10.33 3.40
C VAL A 414 18.89 9.07 3.80
N THR A 415 18.96 8.77 5.10
CA THR A 415 19.60 7.54 5.60
C THR A 415 18.90 6.30 5.06
N GLN A 416 17.57 6.28 5.05
CA GLN A 416 16.80 5.16 4.53
C GLN A 416 16.96 5.02 3.01
N TYR A 417 16.94 6.12 2.27
CA TYR A 417 17.19 6.13 0.83
C TYR A 417 18.56 5.53 0.49
N LEU A 418 19.61 5.97 1.19
CA LEU A 418 20.96 5.45 1.00
C LEU A 418 21.09 3.97 1.37
N SER A 419 20.42 3.52 2.43
CA SER A 419 20.40 2.10 2.79
C SER A 419 19.77 1.24 1.69
N VAL A 420 18.65 1.69 1.12
CA VAL A 420 17.93 0.93 0.08
C VAL A 420 18.66 0.97 -1.26
N MET A 421 19.06 2.16 -1.72
CA MET A 421 19.69 2.31 -3.04
C MET A 421 21.15 1.87 -3.04
N GLY A 422 21.84 1.96 -1.88
CA GLY A 422 23.15 1.34 -1.67
C GLY A 422 23.09 -0.17 -1.85
N PHE A 423 22.10 -0.82 -1.21
CA PHE A 423 21.86 -2.25 -1.38
C PHE A 423 21.62 -2.64 -2.83
N TRP A 424 20.78 -1.88 -3.56
CA TRP A 424 20.55 -2.10 -4.99
C TRP A 424 21.86 -2.07 -5.79
N ARG A 425 22.70 -1.05 -5.60
CA ARG A 425 23.99 -0.95 -6.29
C ARG A 425 24.92 -2.13 -6.00
N THR A 426 24.84 -2.66 -4.79
CA THR A 426 25.64 -3.81 -4.37
C THR A 426 25.14 -5.11 -4.98
N ILE A 427 23.81 -5.32 -5.01
CA ILE A 427 23.21 -6.61 -5.37
C ILE A 427 22.99 -6.77 -6.88
N LEU A 428 22.64 -5.72 -7.62
CA LEU A 428 22.30 -5.81 -9.05
C LEU A 428 23.39 -6.46 -9.90
N PRO A 429 24.69 -6.10 -9.76
CA PRO A 429 25.74 -6.72 -10.55
C PRO A 429 25.94 -8.21 -10.23
N ARG A 430 25.41 -8.68 -9.09
CA ARG A 430 25.52 -10.07 -8.62
C ARG A 430 24.33 -10.92 -9.06
N LEU A 431 23.18 -10.30 -9.36
CA LEU A 431 21.98 -11.01 -9.79
C LEU A 431 22.22 -11.76 -11.10
N ARG A 432 21.62 -12.95 -11.21
CA ARG A 432 21.56 -13.73 -12.45
C ARG A 432 20.24 -13.53 -13.22
N ASN A 433 19.27 -12.90 -12.56
CA ASN A 433 18.03 -12.48 -13.17
C ASN A 433 18.25 -11.27 -14.10
N PRO A 434 17.52 -11.17 -15.22
CA PRO A 434 17.50 -9.97 -16.04
C PRO A 434 16.95 -8.78 -15.24
N PHE A 435 17.54 -7.60 -15.43
CA PHE A 435 17.02 -6.37 -14.89
C PHE A 435 17.08 -5.23 -15.91
N LEU A 436 16.20 -4.24 -15.74
CA LEU A 436 16.16 -3.00 -16.50
C LEU A 436 15.93 -1.83 -15.55
N GLU A 437 16.82 -0.84 -15.61
CA GLU A 437 16.65 0.43 -14.91
C GLU A 437 15.82 1.38 -15.78
N VAL A 438 14.81 2.01 -15.17
CA VAL A 438 13.91 2.95 -15.84
C VAL A 438 13.93 4.26 -15.06
N ARG A 439 14.42 5.33 -15.69
CA ARG A 439 14.48 6.66 -15.08
C ARG A 439 13.14 7.38 -15.24
N TYR A 440 12.65 7.96 -14.16
CA TYR A 440 11.41 8.71 -14.14
C TYR A 440 11.45 9.90 -15.10
N GLU A 441 12.57 10.62 -15.14
CA GLU A 441 12.77 11.78 -16.00
C GLU A 441 12.69 11.38 -17.48
N GLU A 442 13.38 10.29 -17.87
CA GLU A 442 13.29 9.75 -19.24
C GLU A 442 11.86 9.31 -19.58
N LEU A 443 11.17 8.62 -18.66
CA LEU A 443 9.79 8.18 -18.88
C LEU A 443 8.83 9.36 -19.07
N VAL A 444 9.07 10.47 -18.37
CA VAL A 444 8.27 11.70 -18.49
C VAL A 444 8.58 12.45 -19.79
N GLU A 445 9.82 12.40 -20.27
CA GLU A 445 10.29 13.13 -21.45
C GLU A 445 10.05 12.39 -22.77
N ASP A 446 10.25 11.08 -22.78
CA ASP A 446 10.08 10.18 -23.93
C ASP A 446 9.30 8.92 -23.51
N MET A 447 8.02 9.12 -23.19
CA MET A 447 7.16 8.02 -22.73
C MET A 447 7.09 6.87 -23.73
N GLU A 448 7.02 7.15 -25.03
CA GLU A 448 6.96 6.11 -26.05
C GLU A 448 8.24 5.28 -26.09
N GLY A 449 9.41 5.94 -26.19
CA GLY A 449 10.70 5.25 -26.26
C GLY A 449 10.99 4.43 -25.00
N VAL A 450 10.72 4.97 -23.82
CA VAL A 450 10.88 4.21 -22.57
C VAL A 450 9.90 3.05 -22.47
N SER A 451 8.63 3.24 -22.87
CA SER A 451 7.63 2.17 -22.86
C SER A 451 7.99 1.04 -23.81
N ARG A 452 8.49 1.35 -25.02
CA ARG A 452 8.98 0.36 -25.99
C ARG A 452 10.10 -0.50 -25.40
N ARG A 453 11.12 0.14 -24.79
CA ARG A 453 12.23 -0.57 -24.13
C ARG A 453 11.74 -1.47 -22.98
N ALA A 454 10.81 -0.98 -22.16
CA ALA A 454 10.26 -1.75 -21.04
C ALA A 454 9.45 -2.95 -21.53
N LEU A 455 8.60 -2.79 -22.54
CA LEU A 455 7.82 -3.88 -23.13
C LEU A 455 8.72 -4.93 -23.80
N GLU A 456 9.74 -4.50 -24.57
CA GLU A 456 10.73 -5.39 -25.17
C GLU A 456 11.46 -6.22 -24.11
N PHE A 457 11.93 -5.57 -23.04
CA PHE A 457 12.55 -6.25 -21.90
C PHE A 457 11.62 -7.28 -21.26
N LEU A 458 10.34 -6.96 -21.11
CA LEU A 458 9.33 -7.90 -20.61
C LEU A 458 8.98 -9.00 -21.62
N GLY A 459 9.30 -8.82 -22.90
CA GLY A 459 8.95 -9.73 -24.00
C GLY A 459 7.50 -9.55 -24.45
N MET A 460 6.98 -8.32 -24.41
CA MET A 460 5.67 -7.93 -24.94
C MET A 460 5.82 -7.20 -26.27
N ALA A 461 4.82 -7.35 -27.13
CA ALA A 461 4.66 -6.49 -28.29
C ALA A 461 4.25 -5.07 -27.87
N TRP A 462 4.39 -4.12 -28.79
CA TRP A 462 3.84 -2.78 -28.61
C TRP A 462 2.31 -2.79 -28.68
N ASP A 463 1.66 -1.99 -27.82
CA ASP A 463 0.22 -1.72 -27.87
C ASP A 463 -0.02 -0.25 -27.50
N ASP A 464 -0.75 0.49 -28.33
CA ASP A 464 -0.96 1.93 -28.16
C ASP A 464 -1.70 2.31 -26.85
N ARG A 465 -2.34 1.35 -26.17
CA ARG A 465 -2.97 1.59 -24.85
C ARG A 465 -1.99 2.05 -23.79
N VAL A 466 -0.70 1.68 -23.87
CA VAL A 466 0.30 2.15 -22.90
C VAL A 466 0.48 3.67 -22.91
N MET A 467 0.16 4.32 -24.04
CA MET A 467 0.17 5.78 -24.16
C MET A 467 -1.07 6.46 -23.56
N ARG A 468 -2.13 5.69 -23.26
CA ARG A 468 -3.39 6.13 -22.64
C ARG A 468 -3.53 5.59 -21.21
N PHE A 469 -2.41 5.53 -20.50
CA PHE A 469 -2.36 4.93 -19.17
C PHE A 469 -3.24 5.65 -18.15
N ASP A 470 -3.46 6.95 -18.33
CA ASP A 470 -4.26 7.78 -17.45
C ASP A 470 -5.76 7.46 -17.57
N GLU A 471 -6.23 7.14 -18.78
CA GLU A 471 -7.60 6.63 -19.02
C GLU A 471 -7.80 5.29 -18.32
N HIS A 472 -6.84 4.37 -18.49
CA HIS A 472 -6.86 3.07 -17.81
C HIS A 472 -6.83 3.21 -16.29
N ALA A 473 -5.97 4.08 -15.77
CA ALA A 473 -5.85 4.40 -14.36
C ALA A 473 -7.17 4.95 -13.77
N ARG A 474 -7.94 5.77 -14.53
CA ARG A 474 -9.26 6.26 -14.12
C ARG A 474 -10.35 5.18 -14.10
N SER A 475 -10.17 4.09 -14.84
CA SER A 475 -11.19 3.04 -14.99
C SER A 475 -11.24 2.04 -13.82
N LYS A 476 -10.27 2.09 -12.90
CA LYS A 476 -10.11 1.14 -11.81
C LYS A 476 -9.75 1.85 -10.49
N PRO A 477 -10.01 1.24 -9.32
CA PRO A 477 -9.45 1.75 -8.07
C PRO A 477 -7.92 1.68 -8.10
N LEU A 478 -7.29 2.68 -7.49
CA LEU A 478 -5.84 2.73 -7.25
C LEU A 478 -5.57 2.90 -5.76
N ARG A 479 -4.66 2.10 -5.18
CA ARG A 479 -4.32 2.23 -3.75
C ARG A 479 -3.10 3.10 -3.49
N SER A 480 -2.26 3.33 -4.51
CA SER A 480 -1.05 4.15 -4.40
C SER A 480 -1.34 5.58 -3.89
N PRO A 481 -0.49 6.16 -3.01
CA PRO A 481 -0.57 7.57 -2.64
C PRO A 481 -0.45 8.54 -3.84
N SER A 482 0.17 8.11 -4.95
CA SER A 482 0.28 8.88 -6.20
C SER A 482 -0.93 8.76 -7.13
N TYR A 483 -2.04 8.15 -6.70
CA TYR A 483 -3.19 7.88 -7.58
C TYR A 483 -3.67 9.13 -8.34
N ALA A 484 -3.74 10.29 -7.68
CA ALA A 484 -4.21 11.55 -8.29
C ALA A 484 -3.26 12.11 -9.37
N GLU A 485 -1.98 11.70 -9.35
CA GLU A 485 -0.98 12.09 -10.35
C GLU A 485 -1.06 11.21 -11.60
N VAL A 486 -1.32 9.91 -11.44
CA VAL A 486 -1.35 8.94 -12.55
C VAL A 486 -2.71 8.84 -13.24
N THR A 487 -3.76 9.45 -12.70
CA THR A 487 -5.07 9.64 -13.37
C THR A 487 -5.12 10.89 -14.23
N LYS A 488 -3.96 11.51 -14.49
CA LYS A 488 -3.79 12.69 -15.35
C LYS A 488 -2.68 12.42 -16.37
N PRO A 489 -2.63 13.17 -17.48
CA PRO A 489 -1.49 13.13 -18.39
C PRO A 489 -0.18 13.37 -17.64
N VAL A 490 0.90 12.79 -18.17
CA VAL A 490 2.26 12.93 -17.64
C VAL A 490 2.59 14.39 -17.35
N SER A 491 3.15 14.66 -16.17
CA SER A 491 3.52 16.00 -15.74
C SER A 491 4.99 16.10 -15.37
N ARG A 492 5.63 17.20 -15.78
CA ARG A 492 7.01 17.54 -15.40
C ARG A 492 7.15 18.11 -13.98
N ARG A 493 6.03 18.39 -13.28
CA ARG A 493 6.05 19.08 -11.97
C ARG A 493 6.95 18.40 -10.93
N ALA A 494 7.07 17.08 -11.00
CA ALA A 494 7.83 16.31 -10.04
C ALA A 494 9.34 16.37 -10.31
N ILE A 495 9.77 16.70 -11.54
CA ILE A 495 11.19 16.77 -11.92
C ILE A 495 11.81 18.06 -11.37
N GLY A 496 12.87 17.93 -10.57
CA GLY A 496 13.59 19.08 -10.02
C GLY A 496 12.81 19.83 -8.94
N ARG A 497 11.74 19.26 -8.39
CA ARG A 497 10.93 19.89 -7.33
C ARG A 497 11.78 20.22 -6.11
N TRP A 498 12.83 19.45 -5.85
CA TRP A 498 13.79 19.68 -4.77
C TRP A 498 14.43 21.07 -4.80
N GLN A 499 14.55 21.70 -5.98
CA GLN A 499 15.15 23.02 -6.11
C GLN A 499 14.34 24.09 -5.37
N ASN A 500 13.02 23.96 -5.33
CA ASN A 500 12.13 24.85 -4.58
C ASN A 500 12.32 24.74 -3.06
N TYR A 501 12.92 23.64 -2.60
CA TYR A 501 13.17 23.32 -1.19
C TYR A 501 14.68 23.22 -0.90
N ARG A 502 15.52 23.79 -1.78
CA ARG A 502 16.98 23.61 -1.72
C ARG A 502 17.57 24.01 -0.37
N CYS A 503 17.13 25.13 0.19
CA CYS A 503 17.58 25.62 1.50
C CYS A 503 17.39 24.57 2.61
N HIS A 504 16.28 23.83 2.59
CA HIS A 504 15.95 22.78 3.57
C HIS A 504 16.71 21.47 3.33
N LEU A 505 17.14 21.23 2.08
CA LEU A 505 17.89 20.03 1.69
C LEU A 505 19.42 20.20 1.77
N GLU A 506 19.91 21.45 1.72
CA GLU A 506 21.34 21.79 1.74
C GLU A 506 22.14 21.01 2.81
N PRO A 507 21.66 20.86 4.07
CA PRO A 507 22.40 20.11 5.10
C PRO A 507 22.61 18.62 4.80
N TYR A 508 21.90 18.06 3.81
CA TYR A 508 21.93 16.64 3.47
C TYR A 508 22.54 16.35 2.10
N LEU A 509 22.84 17.39 1.31
CA LEU A 509 23.34 17.22 -0.05
C LEU A 509 24.69 16.49 -0.09
N GLU A 510 25.61 16.80 0.83
CA GLU A 510 26.91 16.11 0.93
C GLU A 510 26.73 14.60 1.13
N LYS A 511 25.78 14.20 1.99
CA LYS A 511 25.47 12.79 2.28
C LYS A 511 24.84 12.09 1.07
N LEU A 512 24.06 12.79 0.25
CA LEU A 512 23.45 12.26 -0.97
C LEU A 512 24.40 12.24 -2.18
N GLN A 513 25.44 13.08 -2.19
CA GLN A 513 26.30 13.31 -3.35
C GLN A 513 26.88 12.02 -3.98
N PRO A 514 27.34 11.01 -3.22
CA PRO A 514 27.83 9.76 -3.81
C PRO A 514 26.76 9.03 -4.62
N MET A 515 25.50 9.06 -4.18
CA MET A 515 24.39 8.41 -4.87
C MET A 515 23.89 9.24 -6.06
N ILE A 516 23.84 10.57 -5.92
CA ILE A 516 23.54 11.51 -7.02
C ILE A 516 24.48 11.25 -8.19
N LYS A 517 25.80 11.24 -7.93
CA LYS A 517 26.82 10.96 -8.95
C LYS A 517 26.70 9.54 -9.51
N ALA A 518 26.50 8.54 -8.65
CA ALA A 518 26.43 7.14 -9.08
C ALA A 518 25.24 6.87 -10.01
N LEU A 519 24.13 7.56 -9.80
CA LEU A 519 22.95 7.48 -10.66
C LEU A 519 23.03 8.46 -11.84
N GLY A 520 24.09 9.27 -11.99
CA GLY A 520 24.26 10.19 -13.11
C GLY A 520 23.28 11.37 -13.08
N TYR A 521 23.05 11.96 -11.90
CA TYR A 521 22.38 13.25 -11.76
C TYR A 521 23.42 14.34 -11.46
N ASP A 522 23.13 15.58 -11.90
CA ASP A 522 23.99 16.75 -11.71
C ASP A 522 23.72 17.52 -10.41
#